data_AF-A0A2D4K4Y7-F1
#
_entry.id   AF-A0A2D4K4Y7-F1
#
_cell.length_a   1.000
_cell.length_b   1.000
_cell.length_c   1.000
_cell.angle_alpha   90.00
_cell.angle_beta   90.00
_cell.angle_gamma   90.00
#
_symmetry.space_group_name_H-M   'P 1'
#
loop_
_entity.id
_entity.type
_entity.pdbx_description
1 polymer ?
#
loop_
_entity_poly.entity_id
_entity_poly.type
_entity_poly.pdbx_seq_one_letter_code
_entity_poly.pdbx_strand_id
1 'polypeptide(L)'
;VQLLIEIIWPLFIFFILMSVRLSYPPYEQHECHFPNKAMPSAGTLPWVQGIICNAHNPCFRSPTPGETPRAVGNFNESIAYRLFNDAERLLSFSKDSSIKDVSLV
;
A
#
# COMPACT_ATOMS: atom_id res chain seq x y z
N VAL A 1 45.61 42.62 5.68
CA VAL A 1 44.63 41.97 6.58
C VAL A 1 43.26 41.79 5.95
N GLN A 2 42.71 42.83 5.30
CA GLN A 2 41.39 42.78 4.66
C GLN A 2 41.28 41.70 3.57
N LEU A 3 42.26 41.60 2.67
CA LEU A 3 42.35 40.55 1.65
C LEU A 3 42.39 39.13 2.24
N LEU A 4 43.07 38.94 3.37
CA LEU A 4 43.18 37.63 4.02
C LEU A 4 41.82 37.18 4.57
N ILE A 5 41.10 38.11 5.21
CA ILE A 5 39.76 37.87 5.75
C ILE A 5 38.78 37.56 4.61
N GLU A 6 38.88 38.29 3.49
CA GLU A 6 38.03 38.11 2.31
C GLU A 6 38.21 36.76 1.63
N ILE A 7 39.40 36.14 1.74
CA ILE A 7 39.66 34.78 1.22
C ILE A 7 39.37 33.69 2.24
N ILE A 8 39.75 33.89 3.52
CA ILE A 8 39.55 32.89 4.58
C ILE A 8 38.07 32.68 4.87
N TRP A 9 37.29 33.76 4.86
CA TRP A 9 35.86 33.71 5.15
C TRP A 9 35.08 32.76 4.22
N PRO A 10 35.12 32.88 2.88
CA PRO A 10 34.41 31.95 2.00
C PRO A 10 34.93 30.52 2.12
N LEU A 11 36.25 30.31 2.28
CA LEU A 11 36.83 28.98 2.47
C LEU A 11 36.30 28.30 3.73
N PHE A 12 36.17 29.04 4.82
CA PHE A 12 35.61 28.52 6.07
C PHE A 12 34.14 28.10 5.89
N ILE A 13 33.33 28.92 5.22
CA ILE A 13 31.94 28.59 4.91
C ILE A 13 31.85 27.35 4.01
N PHE A 14 32.67 27.26 2.97
CA PHE A 14 32.72 26.08 2.09
C PHE A 14 33.08 24.81 2.83
N PHE A 15 34.05 24.86 3.74
CA PHE A 15 34.43 23.72 4.57
C PHE A 15 33.26 23.22 5.43
N ILE A 16 32.55 24.14 6.08
CA ILE A 16 31.35 23.78 6.87
C ILE A 16 30.30 23.11 5.98
N LEU A 17 29.99 23.69 4.82
CA LEU A 17 29.00 23.14 3.89
C LEU A 17 29.41 21.76 3.37
N MET A 18 30.70 21.56 3.08
CA MET A 18 31.22 20.27 2.65
C MET A 18 31.13 19.22 3.77
N SER A 19 31.46 19.57 5.01
CA SER A 19 31.31 18.68 6.16
C SER A 19 29.85 18.26 6.35
N VAL A 20 28.90 19.21 6.28
CA VAL A 20 27.46 18.90 6.35
C VAL A 20 27.05 17.95 5.22
N ARG A 21 27.50 18.20 3.98
CA ARG A 21 27.21 17.33 2.83
C ARG A 21 27.74 15.91 3.03
N LEU A 22 28.90 15.75 3.66
CA LEU A 22 29.49 14.44 3.98
C LEU A 22 28.76 13.73 5.13
N SER A 23 28.23 14.48 6.10
CA SER A 23 27.44 13.92 7.21
C SER A 23 26.04 13.45 6.78
N TYR A 24 25.48 14.06 5.73
CA TYR A 24 24.15 13.71 5.19
C TYR A 24 24.27 13.26 3.72
N PRO A 25 24.75 12.03 3.46
CA PRO A 25 24.77 11.49 2.10
C PRO A 25 23.34 11.41 1.53
N PRO A 26 23.16 11.55 0.20
CA PRO A 26 21.86 11.41 -0.42
C PRO A 26 21.30 10.02 -0.16
N TYR A 27 20.04 9.95 0.24
CA TYR A 27 19.32 8.68 0.44
C TYR A 27 18.66 8.27 -0.88
N GLU A 28 19.24 7.30 -1.56
CA GLU A 28 18.68 6.74 -2.79
C GLU A 28 17.42 5.91 -2.46
N GLN A 29 16.26 6.41 -2.84
CA GLN A 29 15.00 5.66 -2.77
C GLN A 29 14.73 5.01 -4.12
N HIS A 30 14.35 3.73 -4.09
CA HIS A 30 13.81 3.07 -5.26
C HIS A 30 12.43 3.65 -5.60
N GLU A 31 12.01 3.52 -6.85
CA GLU A 31 10.63 3.79 -7.23
C GLU A 31 9.70 2.92 -6.37
N CYS A 32 8.87 3.59 -5.58
CA CYS A 32 8.08 2.97 -4.53
C CYS A 32 6.65 2.76 -5.02
N HIS A 33 6.27 1.50 -5.17
CA HIS A 33 4.92 1.09 -5.56
C HIS A 33 4.12 0.72 -4.32
N PHE A 34 2.94 1.30 -4.18
CA PHE A 34 2.04 1.06 -3.05
C PHE A 34 0.82 0.26 -3.50
N PRO A 35 0.39 -0.74 -2.71
CA PRO A 35 -0.83 -1.47 -3.01
C PRO A 35 -2.06 -0.56 -2.86
N ASN A 36 -3.08 -0.82 -3.67
CA ASN A 36 -4.34 -0.09 -3.62
C ASN A 36 -5.10 -0.36 -2.30
N LYS A 37 -5.66 0.68 -1.70
CA LYS A 37 -6.59 0.56 -0.56
C LYS A 37 -8.02 0.69 -1.05
N ALA A 38 -8.84 -0.32 -0.74
CA ALA A 38 -10.26 -0.26 -1.03
C ALA A 38 -10.95 0.75 -0.11
N MET A 39 -11.83 1.57 -0.69
CA MET A 39 -12.75 2.40 0.07
C MET A 39 -13.97 1.56 0.53
N PRO A 40 -14.71 1.98 1.57
CA PRO A 40 -15.91 1.27 2.03
C PRO A 40 -16.96 1.06 0.92
N SER A 41 -16.97 1.95 -0.09
CA SER A 41 -17.85 1.87 -1.26
C SER A 41 -17.55 0.69 -2.20
N ALA A 42 -16.34 0.13 -2.16
CA ALA A 42 -15.98 -1.08 -2.90
C ALA A 42 -16.37 -2.37 -2.16
N GLY A 43 -16.93 -2.25 -0.95
CA GLY A 43 -17.30 -3.36 -0.06
C GLY A 43 -16.60 -3.28 1.30
N THR A 44 -17.29 -3.70 2.36
CA THR A 44 -16.76 -3.67 3.73
C THR A 44 -15.64 -4.67 3.97
N LEU A 45 -15.71 -5.87 3.37
CA LEU A 45 -14.67 -6.89 3.46
C LEU A 45 -13.33 -6.45 2.82
N PRO A 46 -13.26 -6.03 1.54
CA PRO A 46 -12.01 -5.56 0.94
C PRO A 46 -11.47 -4.29 1.62
N TRP A 47 -12.36 -3.43 2.14
CA TRP A 47 -11.98 -2.27 2.95
C TRP A 47 -11.24 -2.69 4.23
N VAL A 48 -11.85 -3.54 5.07
CA VAL A 48 -11.23 -4.00 6.33
C VAL A 48 -9.94 -4.78 6.06
N GLN A 49 -9.93 -5.64 5.05
CA GLN A 49 -8.73 -6.37 4.64
C GLN A 49 -7.61 -5.43 4.21
N GLY A 50 -7.92 -4.35 3.48
CA GLY A 50 -6.95 -3.32 3.11
C GLY A 50 -6.36 -2.56 4.31
N ILE A 51 -7.17 -2.32 5.35
CA ILE A 51 -6.70 -1.70 6.60
C ILE A 51 -5.77 -2.64 7.36
N ILE A 52 -6.13 -3.92 7.51
CA ILE A 52 -5.37 -4.88 8.31
C ILE A 52 -4.09 -5.34 7.59
N CYS A 53 -4.17 -5.67 6.31
CA CYS A 53 -3.04 -6.25 5.57
C CYS A 53 -2.00 -5.20 5.11
N ASN A 54 -2.43 -3.96 4.84
CA ASN A 54 -1.55 -2.90 4.30
C ASN A 54 -1.44 -1.68 5.23
N ALA A 55 -1.59 -1.88 6.55
CA ALA A 55 -1.56 -0.81 7.56
C ALA A 55 -0.26 0.00 7.57
N HIS A 56 0.87 -0.67 7.37
CA HIS A 56 2.21 -0.08 7.43
C HIS A 56 2.68 0.52 6.09
N ASN A 57 1.84 0.50 5.05
CA ASN A 57 2.22 0.97 3.70
C ASN A 57 3.55 0.38 3.23
N PRO A 58 3.65 -0.95 3.05
CA PRO A 58 4.87 -1.55 2.52
C PRO A 58 5.18 -0.97 1.13
N CYS A 59 6.46 -0.63 0.93
CA CYS A 59 6.97 -0.08 -0.31
C CYS A 59 7.58 -1.21 -1.16
N PHE A 60 7.11 -1.38 -2.40
CA PHE A 60 7.61 -2.39 -3.33
C PHE A 60 8.44 -1.76 -4.45
N ARG A 61 9.48 -2.47 -4.89
CA ARG A 61 10.35 -2.05 -6.03
C ARG A 61 9.72 -2.26 -7.40
N SER A 62 8.63 -3.03 -7.48
CA SER A 62 7.99 -3.42 -8.73
C SER A 62 6.51 -3.05 -8.69
N PRO A 63 5.89 -2.76 -9.85
CA PRO A 63 4.48 -2.40 -9.91
C PRO A 63 3.60 -3.43 -9.22
N THR A 64 2.72 -2.96 -8.33
CA THR A 64 1.79 -3.88 -7.67
C THR A 64 0.68 -4.27 -8.65
N PRO A 65 0.05 -5.46 -8.51
CA PRO A 65 -1.02 -5.89 -9.41
C PRO A 65 -2.17 -4.87 -9.54
N GLY A 66 -2.42 -4.06 -8.50
CA GLY A 66 -3.44 -3.01 -8.49
C GLY A 66 -3.09 -1.77 -9.33
N GLU A 67 -1.85 -1.62 -9.80
CA GLU A 67 -1.41 -0.54 -10.70
C GLU A 67 -1.55 -0.91 -12.18
N THR A 68 -1.75 -2.20 -12.48
CA THR A 68 -1.96 -2.65 -13.85
C THR A 68 -3.43 -2.47 -14.27
N PRO A 69 -3.70 -1.90 -15.47
CA PRO A 69 -5.07 -1.77 -15.95
C PRO A 69 -5.70 -3.16 -16.09
N ARG A 70 -6.95 -3.31 -15.62
CA ARG A 70 -7.79 -4.52 -15.59
C ARG A 70 -7.74 -5.38 -14.31
N ALA A 71 -6.72 -5.26 -13.46
CA ALA A 71 -6.63 -6.02 -12.22
C ALA A 71 -6.97 -5.15 -11.00
N VAL A 72 -8.19 -5.31 -10.46
CA VAL A 72 -8.63 -4.59 -9.25
C VAL A 72 -8.56 -5.54 -8.06
N GLY A 73 -7.41 -5.58 -7.39
CA GLY A 73 -7.18 -6.36 -6.17
C GLY A 73 -6.97 -7.86 -6.40
N ASN A 74 -5.81 -8.39 -5.98
CA ASN A 74 -5.49 -9.82 -6.05
C ASN A 74 -5.85 -10.57 -4.76
N PHE A 75 -7.05 -10.32 -4.20
CA PHE A 75 -7.50 -10.95 -2.94
C PHE A 75 -8.15 -12.32 -3.14
N ASN A 76 -8.36 -12.72 -4.40
CA ASN A 76 -9.04 -13.97 -4.80
C ASN A 76 -8.34 -15.23 -4.23
N GLU A 77 -7.04 -15.14 -4.00
CA GLU A 77 -6.22 -16.24 -3.43
C GLU A 77 -6.11 -16.20 -1.90
N SER A 78 -6.68 -15.19 -1.23
CA SER A 78 -6.64 -15.13 0.23
C SER A 78 -7.65 -16.12 0.84
N ILE A 79 -7.22 -16.85 1.88
CA ILE A 79 -8.06 -17.83 2.59
C ILE A 79 -9.34 -17.16 3.13
N ALA A 80 -9.24 -15.91 3.58
CA ALA A 80 -10.38 -15.13 4.07
C ALA A 80 -11.42 -14.86 2.98
N TYR A 81 -10.99 -14.54 1.76
CA TYR A 81 -11.89 -14.35 0.62
C TYR A 81 -12.59 -15.65 0.22
N ARG A 82 -11.83 -16.76 0.17
CA ARG A 82 -12.37 -18.10 -0.12
C ARG A 82 -13.41 -18.52 0.92
N LEU A 83 -13.11 -18.32 2.21
CA LEU A 83 -14.02 -18.63 3.31
C LEU A 83 -15.31 -17.80 3.25
N PHE A 84 -15.19 -16.51 2.94
CA PHE A 84 -16.36 -15.62 2.79
C PHE A 84 -17.25 -16.04 1.62
N ASN A 85 -16.66 -16.36 0.47
CA ASN A 85 -17.39 -16.81 -0.71
C ASN A 85 -18.05 -18.19 -0.51
N ASP A 86 -17.40 -19.11 0.22
CA ASP A 86 -18.00 -20.40 0.57
C ASP A 86 -19.16 -20.23 1.56
N ALA A 87 -19.04 -19.34 2.55
CA ALA A 87 -20.14 -19.01 3.46
C ALA A 87 -21.34 -18.39 2.73
N GLU A 88 -21.09 -17.46 1.81
CA GLU A 88 -22.15 -16.85 0.98
C GLU A 88 -22.85 -17.90 0.10
N ARG A 89 -22.09 -18.80 -0.53
CA ARG A 89 -22.66 -19.91 -1.30
C ARG A 89 -23.54 -20.79 -0.42
N LEU A 90 -23.08 -21.22 0.74
CA LEU A 90 -23.87 -22.08 1.64
C LEU A 90 -25.16 -21.38 2.11
N LEU A 91 -25.11 -20.09 2.42
CA LEU A 91 -26.28 -19.30 2.77
C LEU A 91 -27.27 -19.18 1.59
N SER A 92 -26.77 -18.99 0.37
CA SER A 92 -27.62 -18.95 -0.83
C SER A 92 -28.29 -20.29 -1.12
N PHE A 93 -27.57 -21.40 -0.95
CA PHE A 93 -28.11 -22.77 -1.08
C PHE A 93 -29.17 -23.06 -0.02
N SER A 94 -28.91 -22.70 1.24
CA SER A 94 -29.86 -22.86 2.35
C SER A 94 -31.14 -22.04 2.15
N LYS A 95 -31.01 -20.83 1.59
CA LYS A 95 -32.16 -19.99 1.25
C LYS A 95 -32.98 -20.58 0.11
N ASP A 96 -32.34 -21.10 -0.93
CA ASP A 96 -33.01 -21.72 -2.07
C ASP A 96 -33.70 -23.06 -1.69
N SER A 97 -33.09 -23.85 -0.79
CA SER A 97 -33.73 -25.05 -0.24
C SER A 97 -34.93 -24.68 0.64
N SER A 98 -34.81 -23.65 1.49
CA SER A 98 -35.92 -23.18 2.31
C SER A 98 -37.09 -22.62 1.48
N ILE A 99 -36.83 -21.99 0.33
CA ILE A 99 -37.88 -21.51 -0.58
C ILE A 99 -38.57 -22.67 -1.30
N LYS A 100 -37.81 -23.71 -1.69
CA LYS A 100 -38.38 -24.94 -2.27
C LYS A 100 -39.26 -25.70 -1.27
N ASP A 101 -38.89 -25.72 0.01
CA ASP A 101 -39.70 -26.32 1.08
C ASP A 101 -40.99 -25.53 1.35
N VAL A 102 -40.99 -24.20 1.21
CA VAL A 102 -42.20 -23.36 1.35
C VAL A 102 -43.14 -23.50 0.14
N SER A 103 -42.61 -23.74 -1.06
CA SER A 103 -43.44 -23.93 -2.26
C SER A 103 -44.02 -25.34 -2.40
N LEU A 104 -43.61 -26.28 -1.55
CA LEU A 104 -44.10 -27.66 -1.48
C LEU A 104 -45.08 -27.92 -0.31
N VAL A 105 -45.44 -26.88 0.46
CA VAL A 105 -46.49 -26.89 1.50
C VAL A 105 -47.74 -26.18 1.00
#